data_AF-A0A9K3GRN1-F1
#
_entry.id   AF-A0A9K3GRN1-F1
#
_cell.length_a   1.000
_cell.length_b   1.000
_cell.length_c   1.000
_cell.angle_alpha   90.00
_cell.angle_beta   90.00
_cell.angle_gamma   90.00
#
_symmetry.space_group_name_H-M   'P 1'
#
loop_
_entity.id
_entity.type
_entity.pdbx_description
1 polymer ?
#
loop_
_entity_poly.entity_id
_entity_poly.type
_entity_poly.pdbx_seq_one_letter_code
_entity_poly.pdbx_strand_id
1 'polypeptide(L)'
;LGMTADDNIPDYFDSNETWPGMIGAIRDQGGCGSCWAFSAAEALSDRFSIQTGELLTLSPQYLVSCDYSNNGCNGGNLDLVWRYMKSHGTS
;
A
#
# COMPACT_ATOMS: atom_id res chain seq x y z
N LEU A 1 29.91 -22.30 6.21
CA LEU A 1 28.61 -22.24 6.90
C LEU A 1 27.84 -21.10 6.26
N GLY A 2 27.05 -21.41 5.23
CA GLY A 2 26.37 -20.41 4.42
C GLY A 2 25.03 -20.09 5.06
N MET A 3 24.86 -18.84 5.50
CA MET A 3 23.57 -18.32 5.90
C MET A 3 22.72 -18.19 4.64
N THR A 4 21.59 -18.88 4.59
CA THR A 4 20.59 -18.66 3.53
C THR A 4 19.63 -17.56 3.99
N ALA A 5 18.91 -16.93 3.07
CA ALA A 5 17.99 -15.83 3.40
C ALA A 5 16.90 -16.21 4.41
N ASP A 6 16.65 -17.51 4.59
CA ASP A 6 15.71 -18.06 5.58
C ASP A 6 16.17 -17.88 7.03
N ASP A 7 17.49 -17.85 7.29
CA ASP A 7 18.04 -17.86 8.66
C ASP A 7 17.78 -16.55 9.44
N ASN A 8 17.24 -15.51 8.79
CA ASN A 8 16.96 -14.19 9.39
C ASN A 8 15.48 -13.79 9.33
N ILE A 9 14.57 -14.72 9.01
CA ILE A 9 13.13 -14.46 9.07
C ILE A 9 12.62 -14.87 10.46
N PRO A 10 12.03 -13.96 11.24
CA PRO A 10 11.55 -14.31 12.58
C PRO A 10 10.26 -15.13 12.53
N ASP A 11 10.04 -15.98 13.54
CA ASP A 11 8.80 -16.78 13.71
C ASP A 11 7.55 -15.91 13.88
N TYR A 12 7.72 -14.65 14.30
CA TYR A 12 6.68 -13.64 14.44
C TYR A 12 7.17 -12.31 13.89
N PHE A 13 6.32 -11.64 13.13
CA PHE A 13 6.61 -10.34 12.56
C PHE A 13 5.36 -9.46 12.53
N ASP A 14 5.47 -8.28 13.11
CA ASP A 14 4.47 -7.22 13.00
C ASP A 14 5.15 -5.95 12.50
N SER A 15 4.70 -5.45 11.35
CA SER A 15 5.20 -4.21 10.74
C SER A 15 5.00 -3.00 11.65
N ASN A 16 3.90 -2.94 12.43
CA ASN A 16 3.58 -1.82 13.30
C ASN A 16 4.48 -1.79 14.54
N GLU A 17 4.93 -2.96 15.02
CA GLU A 17 5.95 -3.06 16.08
C GLU A 17 7.36 -2.79 15.54
N THR A 18 7.65 -3.25 14.32
CA THR A 18 8.97 -3.13 13.69
C THR A 18 9.27 -1.71 13.24
N TRP A 19 8.26 -1.00 12.73
CA TRP A 19 8.36 0.39 12.31
C TRP A 19 7.31 1.27 13.01
N PRO A 20 7.50 1.55 14.31
CA PRO A 20 6.53 2.31 15.11
C PRO A 20 6.27 3.69 14.51
N GLY A 21 5.00 4.02 14.30
CA GLY A 21 4.58 5.30 13.75
C GLY A 21 4.79 5.47 12.24
N MET A 22 5.20 4.41 11.54
CA MET A 22 5.37 4.40 10.08
C MET A 22 4.29 3.60 9.35
N ILE A 23 3.44 2.89 10.09
CA ILE A 23 2.29 2.18 9.55
C ILE A 23 1.05 3.06 9.74
N GLY A 24 0.34 3.32 8.64
CA GLY A 24 -0.83 4.19 8.63
C GLY A 24 -1.98 3.67 9.51
N ALA A 25 -2.86 4.59 9.92
CA ALA A 25 -4.10 4.21 10.59
C ALA A 25 -5.04 3.48 9.63
N ILE A 26 -5.86 2.58 10.18
CA ILE A 26 -6.89 1.85 9.41
C ILE A 26 -7.90 2.84 8.81
N ARG A 27 -8.22 2.65 7.52
CA ARG A 27 -9.18 3.49 6.78
C ARG A 27 -10.40 2.68 6.32
N ASP A 28 -11.46 3.39 5.97
CA ASP A 28 -12.72 2.82 5.50
C ASP A 28 -13.00 3.20 4.04
N GLN A 29 -13.21 2.19 3.20
CA GLN A 29 -13.59 2.36 1.79
C GLN A 29 -15.08 2.68 1.60
N GLY A 30 -15.88 2.54 2.67
CA GLY A 30 -17.33 2.72 2.65
C GLY A 30 -18.05 1.72 1.73
N GLY A 31 -19.19 2.13 1.18
CA GLY A 31 -19.99 1.33 0.25
C GLY A 31 -19.43 1.24 -1.19
N CYS A 32 -18.14 1.49 -1.38
CA CYS A 32 -17.46 1.51 -2.67
C CYS A 32 -16.54 0.29 -2.78
N GLY A 33 -16.58 -0.44 -3.91
CA GLY A 33 -15.68 -1.56 -4.21
C GLY A 33 -14.25 -1.10 -4.56
N SER A 34 -13.66 -0.24 -3.75
CA SER A 34 -12.36 0.41 -3.94
C SER A 34 -11.22 -0.19 -3.11
N CYS A 35 -11.41 -1.39 -2.53
CA CYS A 35 -10.37 -2.08 -1.75
C CYS A 35 -9.03 -2.14 -2.51
N TRP A 36 -9.06 -2.36 -3.82
CA TRP A 36 -7.88 -2.40 -4.69
C TRP A 36 -7.05 -1.10 -4.61
N ALA A 37 -7.69 0.06 -4.52
CA ALA A 37 -7.03 1.35 -4.42
C ALA A 37 -6.53 1.62 -2.99
N PHE A 38 -7.33 1.27 -1.98
CA PHE A 38 -6.95 1.42 -0.56
C PHE A 38 -5.73 0.56 -0.23
N SER A 39 -5.78 -0.74 -0.56
CA SER A 39 -4.68 -1.66 -0.31
C SER A 39 -3.38 -1.22 -0.97
N ALA A 40 -3.43 -0.70 -2.20
CA ALA A 40 -2.26 -0.23 -2.92
C ALA A 40 -1.70 1.09 -2.35
N ALA A 41 -2.57 2.07 -2.09
CA ALA A 41 -2.17 3.37 -1.55
C ALA A 41 -1.62 3.27 -0.12
N GLU A 42 -2.24 2.48 0.75
CA GLU A 42 -1.79 2.29 2.14
C GLU A 42 -0.44 1.57 2.18
N ALA A 43 -0.28 0.45 1.47
CA ALA A 43 1.00 -0.27 1.42
C ALA A 43 2.14 0.59 0.83
N LEU A 44 1.86 1.45 -0.14
CA LEU A 44 2.86 2.37 -0.69
C LEU A 44 3.16 3.52 0.30
N SER A 45 2.15 4.01 1.01
CA SER A 45 2.31 5.02 2.07
C SER A 45 3.23 4.53 3.17
N ASP A 46 3.02 3.30 3.65
CA ASP A 46 3.86 2.67 4.67
C ASP A 46 5.30 2.51 4.18
N ARG A 47 5.50 2.04 2.94
CA ARG A 47 6.84 1.91 2.33
C ARG A 47 7.57 3.23 2.25
N PHE A 48 6.90 4.29 1.82
CA PHE A 48 7.50 5.62 1.81
C PHE A 48 7.81 6.08 3.23
N SER A 49 6.90 5.90 4.18
CA SER A 49 7.11 6.30 5.57
C SER A 49 8.32 5.60 6.19
N ILE A 50 8.45 4.28 5.99
CA ILE A 50 9.61 3.49 6.43
C ILE A 50 10.90 4.00 5.77
N GLN A 51 10.86 4.37 4.49
CA GLN A 51 12.03 4.78 3.75
C GLN A 51 12.47 6.22 4.05
N THR A 52 11.53 7.13 4.28
CA THR A 52 11.81 8.56 4.54
C THR A 52 11.94 8.89 6.01
N GLY A 53 11.36 8.06 6.90
CA GLY A 53 11.22 8.37 8.32
C GLY A 53 10.13 9.39 8.64
N GLU A 54 9.27 9.72 7.67
CA GLU A 54 8.16 10.65 7.82
C GLU A 54 6.83 9.96 7.53
N LEU A 55 5.85 10.06 8.43
CA LEU A 55 4.53 9.47 8.20
C LEU A 55 3.83 10.14 7.01
N LEU A 56 3.65 9.39 5.93
CA LEU A 56 3.03 9.83 4.69
C LEU A 56 1.70 9.10 4.49
N THR A 57 0.75 9.74 3.84
CA THR A 57 -0.56 9.16 3.54
C THR A 57 -0.97 9.55 2.14
N LEU A 58 -0.96 8.58 1.24
CA LEU A 58 -1.43 8.72 -0.13
C LEU A 58 -2.97 8.65 -0.18
N SER A 59 -3.53 9.12 -1.28
CA SER A 59 -4.96 9.23 -1.55
C SER A 59 -5.46 8.03 -2.37
N PRO A 60 -6.20 7.07 -1.76
CA PRO A 60 -6.88 6.03 -2.53
C PRO A 60 -7.89 6.62 -3.52
N GLN A 61 -8.48 7.77 -3.18
CA GLN A 61 -9.47 8.43 -4.03
C GLN A 61 -8.87 8.89 -5.37
N TYR A 62 -7.60 9.28 -5.39
CA TYR A 62 -6.92 9.60 -6.65
C TYR A 62 -6.90 8.40 -7.58
N LEU A 63 -6.52 7.22 -7.06
CA LEU A 63 -6.52 5.98 -7.83
C LEU A 63 -7.95 5.61 -8.28
N VAL A 64 -8.94 5.68 -7.39
CA VAL A 64 -10.36 5.42 -7.73
C VAL A 64 -10.85 6.31 -8.87
N SER A 65 -10.43 7.58 -8.90
CA SER A 65 -10.91 8.57 -9.88
C SER A 65 -10.08 8.59 -11.17
N CYS A 66 -8.80 8.21 -11.15
CA CYS A 66 -7.85 8.48 -12.24
C CYS A 66 -7.24 7.22 -12.86
N ASP A 67 -7.27 6.07 -12.18
CA ASP A 67 -6.85 4.80 -12.77
C ASP A 67 -8.00 4.19 -13.58
N TYR A 68 -8.09 4.64 -14.85
CA TYR A 68 -9.07 4.14 -15.81
C TYR A 68 -8.82 2.70 -16.29
N SER A 69 -7.74 2.04 -15.84
CA SER A 69 -7.56 0.60 -16.08
C SER A 69 -8.36 -0.27 -15.09
N ASN A 70 -8.85 0.35 -14.02
CA ASN A 70 -9.75 -0.23 -13.03
C ASN A 70 -11.15 0.41 -13.10
N ASN A 71 -12.12 -0.15 -12.36
CA ASN A 71 -13.54 0.22 -12.50
C ASN A 71 -14.06 1.07 -11.33
N GLY A 72 -13.19 1.90 -10.73
CA GLY A 72 -13.55 2.76 -9.60
C GLY A 72 -14.19 1.97 -8.46
N CYS A 73 -15.43 2.30 -8.11
CA CYS A 73 -16.21 1.62 -7.07
C CYS A 73 -16.78 0.26 -7.47
N ASN A 74 -16.63 -0.18 -8.72
CA ASN A 74 -17.13 -1.48 -9.19
C ASN A 74 -16.05 -2.59 -9.13
N GLY A 75 -14.97 -2.36 -8.39
CA GLY A 75 -13.86 -3.30 -8.28
C GLY A 75 -12.65 -2.94 -9.14
N GLY A 76 -11.56 -3.65 -8.88
CA GLY A 76 -10.29 -3.45 -9.56
C GLY A 76 -9.28 -4.57 -9.24
N ASN A 77 -8.19 -4.57 -9.99
CA ASN A 77 -7.10 -5.53 -9.93
C ASN A 77 -5.85 -4.86 -9.35
N LEU A 78 -5.22 -5.52 -8.38
CA LEU A 78 -4.03 -5.00 -7.69
C LEU A 78 -2.83 -4.81 -8.63
N ASP A 79 -2.60 -5.72 -9.58
CA ASP A 79 -1.48 -5.60 -10.52
C ASP A 79 -1.63 -4.37 -11.42
N LEU A 80 -2.87 -4.04 -11.81
CA LEU A 80 -3.15 -2.87 -12.64
C LEU A 80 -2.85 -1.57 -11.90
N VAL A 81 -3.29 -1.43 -10.64
CA VAL A 81 -3.05 -0.20 -9.87
C VAL A 81 -1.57 -0.03 -9.52
N TRP A 82 -0.83 -1.10 -9.24
CA TRP A 82 0.63 -1.01 -9.05
C TRP A 82 1.35 -0.56 -10.32
N ARG A 83 0.93 -1.06 -11.50
CA ARG A 83 1.46 -0.59 -12.80
C ARG A 83 1.08 0.86 -13.07
N TYR A 84 -0.14 1.27 -12.73
CA TYR A 84 -0.58 2.65 -12.85
C TYR A 84 0.28 3.58 -11.99
N MET A 85 0.40 3.30 -10.68
CA MET A 85 1.24 4.09 -9.76
C MET A 85 2.69 4.16 -10.23
N LYS A 86 3.25 3.08 -10.76
CA LYS A 86 4.61 3.07 -11.31
C LYS A 86 4.77 3.99 -12.53
N SER A 87 3.74 4.11 -13.37
CA SER A 87 3.83 4.84 -14.65
C SER A 87 3.35 6.29 -14.57
N HIS A 88 2.38 6.59 -13.71
CA HIS A 88 1.72 7.90 -13.60
C HIS A 88 1.92 8.55 -12.23
N GLY A 89 2.39 7.79 -11.23
CA GLY A 89 2.43 8.22 -9.84
C GLY A 89 1.07 8.09 -9.15
N THR A 90 1.00 8.63 -7.94
CA THR A 90 -0.22 8.81 -7.15
C THR A 90 -0.06 10.05 -6.27
N SER A 91 -1.16 10.66 -5.85
CA SER A 91 -1.17 11.72 -4.84
C SER A 91 -1.33 11.15 -3.44
#